data_AF-A0A7C5UVK7-F1
#
_entry.id   AF-A0A7C5UVK7-F1
#
_cell.length_a   1.000
_cell.length_b   1.000
_cell.length_c   1.000
_cell.angle_alpha   90.00
_cell.angle_beta   90.00
_cell.angle_gamma   90.00
#
_symmetry.space_group_name_H-M   'P 1'
#
loop_
_entity.id
_entity.type
_entity.pdbx_description
1 polymer ?
#
loop_
_entity_poly.entity_id
_entity_poly.type
_entity_poly.pdbx_seq_one_letter_code
_entity_poly.pdbx_strand_id
1 'polypeptide(L)'
;MPQVTSALSQSSHCSNDPWSPTAISSKLCVPGRPTSASAARVGQTASAAGMARKTPCSKTAENSLTSRACVQRGMKTSNVWRLGFTMNSLHAPVCRITFGCALLLVATFLGCGRVTQPQSVPPLRIMYNTEEEPAEKSAVAQVLQAQLLKAGIPVALEPVANSVFYERVGSGNFEAALALWYLDYNDPEGFLTDFYSKAGFRLSKYDNPVYDRAYLSGLLAPNPEKQKEGFLAASRILMQDLPWIPLYSNNELFLLSRGTEDFRSNAYQYYDYRRVAKENIRVASNIELQTLDPALVYDLASKHVVTQCYEGLVAMDENSNIVPALAEKWAFSSLWDRLTFDLRPGVRFHGRFGSVSGSDVKASFERMLRKNSPYAYIFDHVKGVDEFRAGKSPHVAGFVVEGPTRFTILLKEPFPTMLSWLLAPAAYVLPAGLPEDYDFSRGSAGTGPFVLKSWDGAVAALEANASYWAKTESGQRLPIAKSLSIRIMKEVNAMLTAYQQGELDLMNVPMALYREVLDQTGRLNAKYSGSQLRVVPLNNLKFLAFRMGAAPWGTDVFLRRKVGDAIDRAVIVTNLFRGQARAAYALIPQWEAELNPRKTAK
;
A
#
# COMPACT_ATOMS: atom_id res chain seq x y z
N MET A 1 -33.77 -8.05 -48.40
CA MET A 1 -35.07 -8.54 -48.89
C MET A 1 -34.95 -10.04 -49.14
N PRO A 2 -36.01 -10.84 -48.96
CA PRO A 2 -37.19 -10.69 -48.08
C PRO A 2 -36.82 -11.10 -46.63
N GLN A 3 -37.54 -10.87 -45.52
CA GLN A 3 -38.99 -10.85 -45.18
C GLN A 3 -39.64 -12.25 -45.14
N VAL A 4 -40.52 -12.56 -44.18
CA VAL A 4 -41.97 -12.25 -44.24
C VAL A 4 -42.67 -12.32 -42.86
N THR A 5 -43.33 -11.21 -42.46
CA THR A 5 -44.55 -11.02 -41.59
C THR A 5 -44.65 -11.67 -40.17
N SER A 6 -45.52 -11.25 -39.23
CA SER A 6 -46.59 -10.21 -39.13
C SER A 6 -46.52 -9.54 -37.71
N ALA A 7 -46.91 -8.28 -37.42
CA ALA A 7 -48.21 -7.59 -37.57
C ALA A 7 -49.39 -8.29 -36.83
N LEU A 8 -50.33 -7.61 -36.14
CA LEU A 8 -50.56 -6.16 -35.86
C LEU A 8 -51.64 -5.98 -34.77
N SER A 9 -51.59 -4.91 -33.94
CA SER A 9 -52.78 -4.13 -33.50
C SER A 9 -52.41 -2.88 -32.66
N GLN A 10 -53.31 -1.89 -32.62
CA GLN A 10 -53.26 -0.66 -31.81
C GLN A 10 -54.68 -0.23 -31.41
N SER A 11 -54.78 0.80 -30.56
CA SER A 11 -55.99 1.60 -30.22
C SER A 11 -57.05 0.94 -29.32
N SER A 12 -57.87 1.68 -28.55
CA SER A 12 -57.68 2.96 -27.82
C SER A 12 -58.96 3.29 -27.03
N HIS A 13 -58.86 3.94 -25.85
CA HIS A 13 -59.67 5.12 -25.43
C HIS A 13 -59.56 5.45 -23.93
N CYS A 14 -59.62 6.76 -23.62
CA CYS A 14 -60.36 7.46 -22.55
C CYS A 14 -60.49 6.88 -21.11
N SER A 15 -60.50 7.68 -20.02
CA SER A 15 -60.31 9.15 -19.85
C SER A 15 -60.34 9.57 -18.37
N ASN A 16 -59.89 10.80 -18.09
CA ASN A 16 -60.20 11.69 -16.94
C ASN A 16 -59.43 11.58 -15.60
N ASP A 17 -58.70 12.68 -15.35
CA ASP A 17 -58.26 13.31 -14.10
C ASP A 17 -59.44 13.76 -13.17
N PRO A 18 -59.21 14.51 -12.06
CA PRO A 18 -58.22 14.35 -10.98
C PRO A 18 -58.83 14.59 -9.56
N TRP A 19 -58.20 14.12 -8.47
CA TRP A 19 -58.47 14.70 -7.12
C TRP A 19 -57.25 14.73 -6.17
N SER A 20 -57.14 15.86 -5.49
CA SER A 20 -56.43 16.17 -4.22
C SER A 20 -57.31 17.23 -3.50
N PRO A 21 -57.17 17.60 -2.20
CA PRO A 21 -55.93 17.69 -1.42
C PRO A 21 -56.12 17.46 0.13
N THR A 22 -55.29 18.16 0.93
CA THR A 22 -55.48 18.61 2.34
C THR A 22 -55.31 17.66 3.54
N ALA A 23 -54.15 17.84 4.19
CA ALA A 23 -53.87 18.03 5.62
C ALA A 23 -54.97 17.82 6.70
N ILE A 24 -54.54 17.25 7.83
CA ILE A 24 -55.16 17.40 9.17
C ILE A 24 -54.07 17.84 10.16
N SER A 25 -54.44 18.65 11.17
CA SER A 25 -53.57 18.96 12.32
C SER A 25 -54.38 18.99 13.62
N SER A 26 -53.77 18.61 14.74
CA SER A 26 -54.29 18.83 16.08
C SER A 26 -53.16 18.98 17.12
N LYS A 27 -53.43 19.79 18.14
CA LYS A 27 -52.59 20.02 19.33
C LYS A 27 -53.11 19.08 20.46
N LEU A 28 -52.61 18.94 21.69
CA LEU A 28 -51.66 19.66 22.58
C LEU A 28 -50.71 18.59 23.23
N CYS A 29 -49.81 18.80 24.20
CA CYS A 29 -49.69 19.81 25.27
C CYS A 29 -48.26 19.86 25.88
N VAL A 30 -47.91 20.95 26.57
CA VAL A 30 -46.63 21.16 27.30
C VAL A 30 -46.90 22.04 28.53
N PRO A 31 -46.45 21.65 29.75
CA PRO A 31 -45.44 22.47 30.45
C PRO A 31 -44.42 21.67 31.31
N GLY A 32 -43.19 22.18 31.46
CA GLY A 32 -42.22 21.66 32.44
C GLY A 32 -40.75 22.07 32.24
N ARG A 33 -40.27 23.06 33.03
CA ARG A 33 -38.84 23.36 33.30
C ARG A 33 -38.73 23.88 34.74
N PRO A 34 -37.71 23.46 35.51
CA PRO A 34 -36.51 24.29 35.77
C PRO A 34 -35.21 23.58 35.30
N THR A 35 -34.12 24.22 34.84
CA THR A 35 -32.98 24.86 35.58
C THR A 35 -32.36 24.00 36.69
N SER A 36 -31.04 23.83 36.86
CA SER A 36 -29.86 24.40 36.16
C SER A 36 -28.54 23.70 36.59
N ALA A 37 -27.42 23.99 35.89
CA ALA A 37 -26.03 23.58 36.20
C ALA A 37 -25.71 22.07 36.03
N SER A 38 -24.46 21.64 35.85
CA SER A 38 -23.17 22.37 35.86
C SER A 38 -22.27 22.00 34.67
N ALA A 39 -21.18 22.74 34.46
CA ALA A 39 -20.17 22.43 33.46
C ALA A 39 -18.95 21.77 34.12
N ALA A 40 -18.54 20.60 33.60
CA ALA A 40 -17.32 19.91 34.02
C ALA A 40 -16.39 19.68 32.82
N ARG A 41 -15.19 20.25 32.86
CA ARG A 41 -14.09 19.83 31.98
C ARG A 41 -13.49 18.55 32.55
N VAL A 42 -13.35 17.52 31.72
CA VAL A 42 -12.37 16.44 31.94
C VAL A 42 -11.53 16.35 30.67
N GLY A 43 -10.20 16.37 30.83
CA GLY A 43 -9.27 16.46 29.71
C GLY A 43 -9.06 15.13 29.00
N GLN A 44 -8.64 15.21 27.73
CA GLN A 44 -8.02 14.07 27.05
C GLN A 44 -6.68 13.76 27.73
N THR A 45 -6.51 12.54 28.25
CA THR A 45 -5.21 11.97 28.58
C THR A 45 -4.88 10.85 27.60
N ALA A 46 -3.79 11.01 26.85
CA ALA A 46 -3.30 9.94 25.99
C ALA A 46 -2.76 8.79 26.86
N SER A 47 -3.09 7.54 26.51
CA SER A 47 -2.53 6.35 27.15
C SER A 47 -1.47 5.74 26.24
N ALA A 48 -0.21 5.85 26.63
CA ALA A 48 0.90 5.15 26.02
C ALA A 48 1.54 4.22 27.06
N ALA A 49 1.18 2.95 27.03
CA ALA A 49 1.83 1.85 27.75
C ALA A 49 1.59 0.55 26.96
N GLY A 50 2.55 -0.35 26.74
CA GLY A 50 3.89 -0.43 27.35
C GLY A 50 3.89 -1.37 28.54
N MET A 51 3.93 -2.69 28.29
CA MET A 51 3.97 -3.70 29.36
C MET A 51 4.97 -4.82 29.05
N ALA A 52 6.23 -4.61 29.45
CA ALA A 52 7.14 -5.72 29.67
C ALA A 52 6.72 -6.47 30.95
N ARG A 53 6.59 -7.80 30.90
CA ARG A 53 6.36 -8.61 32.10
C ARG A 53 7.69 -9.18 32.61
N LYS A 54 7.99 -8.95 33.89
CA LYS A 54 8.97 -9.72 34.66
C LYS A 54 8.24 -10.76 35.52
N THR A 55 8.85 -11.92 35.69
CA THR A 55 8.53 -12.90 36.74
C THR A 55 9.83 -13.24 37.49
N PRO A 56 9.81 -13.54 38.81
CA PRO A 56 11.01 -13.41 39.64
C PRO A 56 11.66 -14.73 40.12
N CYS A 57 12.89 -14.58 40.62
CA CYS A 57 13.57 -15.40 41.63
C CYS A 57 13.92 -16.88 41.35
N SER A 58 15.23 -17.12 41.25
CA SER A 58 15.92 -18.03 42.19
C SER A 58 17.28 -17.43 42.58
N LYS A 59 17.96 -18.01 43.58
CA LYS A 59 19.26 -17.52 44.10
C LYS A 59 20.35 -18.57 43.92
N THR A 60 21.54 -18.12 43.53
CA THR A 60 22.84 -18.65 44.01
C THR A 60 23.87 -17.53 43.91
N ALA A 61 25.00 -17.66 44.60
CA ALA A 61 26.07 -16.66 44.64
C ALA A 61 27.42 -17.38 44.50
N GLU A 62 28.45 -16.65 44.02
CA GLU A 62 29.76 -16.56 44.68
C GLU A 62 30.68 -15.52 44.01
N ASN A 63 31.50 -14.87 44.84
CA ASN A 63 32.92 -14.47 44.70
C ASN A 63 33.53 -14.27 43.27
N SER A 64 34.38 -13.26 42.99
CA SER A 64 35.25 -12.48 43.90
C SER A 64 35.75 -11.11 43.33
N LEU A 65 36.17 -10.23 44.26
CA LEU A 65 37.37 -9.34 44.31
C LEU A 65 38.12 -8.97 42.99
N THR A 66 38.67 -7.76 42.78
CA THR A 66 39.12 -6.68 43.70
C THR A 66 39.15 -5.31 42.95
N SER A 67 38.74 -4.18 43.57
CA SER A 67 39.55 -3.02 44.06
C SER A 67 40.71 -2.53 43.18
N ARG A 68 41.02 -1.22 43.00
CA ARG A 68 40.89 -0.01 43.87
C ARG A 68 40.48 1.24 43.01
N ALA A 69 39.83 2.32 43.46
CA ALA A 69 40.05 3.23 44.63
C ALA A 69 41.38 4.03 44.54
N CYS A 70 41.55 5.32 44.92
CA CYS A 70 40.71 6.37 45.59
C CYS A 70 41.45 7.75 45.48
N VAL A 71 40.94 8.99 45.74
CA VAL A 71 39.59 9.62 45.86
C VAL A 71 39.70 11.17 46.04
N GLN A 72 38.60 11.95 45.84
CA GLN A 72 38.32 13.35 46.34
C GLN A 72 39.07 14.56 45.69
N ARG A 73 38.44 15.70 45.33
CA ARG A 73 37.66 16.81 46.00
C ARG A 73 38.54 17.90 46.67
N GLY A 74 38.26 19.20 46.45
CA GLY A 74 38.85 20.32 47.22
C GLY A 74 38.46 21.75 46.76
N MET A 75 37.62 22.45 47.53
CA MET A 75 36.93 23.72 47.24
C MET A 75 37.76 25.04 47.23
N LYS A 76 37.28 26.03 46.45
CA LYS A 76 37.17 27.51 46.70
C LYS A 76 38.32 28.32 47.34
N THR A 77 38.64 29.50 46.77
CA THR A 77 38.48 30.86 47.40
C THR A 77 38.83 32.00 46.39
N SER A 78 38.85 33.29 46.80
CA SER A 78 38.67 34.43 45.87
C SER A 78 39.32 35.79 46.26
N ASN A 79 39.72 36.57 45.24
CA ASN A 79 39.71 38.05 45.10
C ASN A 79 40.87 38.98 45.60
N VAL A 80 40.91 40.15 44.92
CA VAL A 80 41.36 41.54 45.25
C VAL A 80 42.80 42.00 44.88
N TRP A 81 42.89 43.28 44.45
CA TRP A 81 44.04 44.21 44.26
C TRP A 81 44.84 44.16 42.92
N ARG A 82 45.30 45.28 42.32
CA ARG A 82 44.76 46.67 42.16
C ARG A 82 45.53 47.42 41.03
N LEU A 83 45.12 48.65 40.68
CA LEU A 83 45.72 49.48 39.61
C LEU A 83 47.08 50.13 39.98
N GLY A 84 47.85 50.51 38.94
CA GLY A 84 48.92 51.52 38.97
C GLY A 84 48.89 52.44 37.74
N PHE A 85 49.29 53.71 37.91
CA PHE A 85 49.48 54.74 36.86
C PHE A 85 50.90 54.64 36.23
N THR A 86 51.35 55.34 35.17
CA THR A 86 51.28 56.81 34.86
C THR A 86 51.34 57.14 33.35
N MET A 87 51.25 58.43 33.01
CA MET A 87 51.29 59.01 31.65
C MET A 87 52.57 59.82 31.37
N ASN A 88 52.86 60.08 30.09
CA ASN A 88 53.31 61.40 29.57
C ASN A 88 53.12 61.41 28.03
N SER A 89 52.34 62.32 27.43
CA SER A 89 52.66 63.72 27.02
C SER A 89 53.31 63.80 25.62
N LEU A 90 53.06 64.78 24.73
CA LEU A 90 52.16 65.96 24.72
C LEU A 90 52.11 66.52 23.28
N HIS A 91 50.98 67.10 22.83
CA HIS A 91 50.80 68.30 21.97
C HIS A 91 49.55 68.27 21.05
N ALA A 92 48.96 69.47 20.89
CA ALA A 92 47.88 69.90 19.98
C ALA A 92 47.87 71.46 20.02
N PRO A 93 46.90 72.22 19.45
CA PRO A 93 45.91 71.96 18.39
C PRO A 93 45.99 73.04 17.27
N VAL A 94 45.03 73.08 16.33
CA VAL A 94 44.36 74.33 15.84
C VAL A 94 42.94 73.96 15.37
N CYS A 95 41.97 74.87 15.53
CA CYS A 95 40.58 74.72 15.08
C CYS A 95 40.19 75.86 14.11
N ARG A 96 39.27 75.61 13.17
CA ARG A 96 38.45 76.65 12.51
C ARG A 96 37.08 76.13 12.10
N ILE A 97 36.08 77.00 12.15
CA ILE A 97 34.65 76.73 11.97
C ILE A 97 34.10 77.64 10.87
N THR A 98 33.18 77.14 10.04
CA THR A 98 32.19 77.95 9.33
C THR A 98 30.87 77.19 9.16
N PHE A 99 29.74 77.90 9.31
CA PHE A 99 28.37 77.42 9.10
C PHE A 99 27.91 77.61 7.63
N GLY A 100 26.83 76.94 7.20
CA GLY A 100 26.14 77.31 5.96
C GLY A 100 25.03 76.34 5.52
N CYS A 101 23.76 76.71 5.74
CA CYS A 101 22.57 75.95 5.38
C CYS A 101 22.33 75.81 3.85
N ALA A 102 21.67 74.72 3.43
CA ALA A 102 20.35 74.78 2.77
C ALA A 102 19.72 73.36 2.63
N LEU A 103 18.39 73.29 2.58
CA LEU A 103 17.62 72.08 2.28
C LEU A 103 16.86 72.24 0.96
N LEU A 104 16.31 71.13 0.44
CA LEU A 104 15.27 71.03 -0.60
C LEU A 104 15.62 71.44 -2.04
N LEU A 105 15.65 70.44 -2.91
CA LEU A 105 14.72 70.40 -4.05
C LEU A 105 14.36 68.93 -4.37
N VAL A 106 13.11 68.69 -4.79
CA VAL A 106 12.57 67.35 -5.07
C VAL A 106 12.45 67.15 -6.58
N ALA A 107 12.99 66.06 -7.12
CA ALA A 107 12.82 65.68 -8.51
C ALA A 107 12.70 64.16 -8.71
N THR A 108 11.48 63.72 -8.99
CA THR A 108 11.10 62.58 -9.87
C THR A 108 11.89 61.27 -9.80
N PHE A 109 11.24 60.29 -9.17
CA PHE A 109 11.13 58.89 -9.63
C PHE A 109 11.53 58.64 -11.10
N LEU A 110 12.61 57.89 -11.32
CA LEU A 110 12.82 57.12 -12.54
C LEU A 110 13.46 55.76 -12.21
N GLY A 111 12.73 54.68 -12.49
CA GLY A 111 13.31 53.48 -13.11
C GLY A 111 14.38 52.66 -12.38
N CYS A 112 14.62 52.80 -11.08
CA CYS A 112 15.39 51.80 -10.32
C CYS A 112 14.59 50.49 -10.19
N GLY A 113 14.46 49.76 -11.30
CA GLY A 113 13.91 48.42 -11.33
C GLY A 113 14.73 47.52 -10.43
N ARG A 114 14.14 47.06 -9.32
CA ARG A 114 14.74 46.01 -8.51
C ARG A 114 14.91 44.79 -9.41
N VAL A 115 16.16 44.49 -9.77
CA VAL A 115 16.52 43.14 -10.17
C VAL A 115 16.28 42.27 -8.94
N THR A 116 15.08 41.70 -8.86
CA THR A 116 14.79 40.61 -7.93
C THR A 116 15.73 39.48 -8.31
N GLN A 117 16.79 39.33 -7.51
CA GLN A 117 17.61 38.12 -7.46
C GLN A 117 16.67 36.92 -7.60
N PRO A 118 16.81 36.07 -8.65
CA PRO A 118 15.87 35.01 -8.91
C PRO A 118 15.84 34.12 -7.67
N GLN A 119 14.70 34.13 -6.97
CA GLN A 119 14.58 33.64 -5.60
C GLN A 119 15.08 32.20 -5.56
N SER A 120 16.24 32.00 -4.94
CA SER A 120 17.00 30.76 -5.05
C SER A 120 16.12 29.60 -4.60
N VAL A 121 15.84 28.68 -5.53
CA VAL A 121 14.96 27.54 -5.23
C VAL A 121 15.50 26.82 -4.00
N PRO A 122 14.68 26.65 -2.94
CA PRO A 122 15.13 26.02 -1.71
C PRO A 122 15.66 24.60 -2.01
N PRO A 123 16.55 24.05 -1.17
CA PRO A 123 16.88 22.64 -1.28
C PRO A 123 15.61 21.80 -1.06
N LEU A 124 15.49 20.71 -1.83
CA LEU A 124 14.49 19.67 -1.64
C LEU A 124 15.14 18.48 -0.95
N ARG A 125 14.71 18.15 0.27
CA ARG A 125 15.09 16.87 0.89
C ARG A 125 14.19 15.75 0.39
N ILE A 126 14.79 14.74 -0.21
CA ILE A 126 14.12 13.51 -0.65
C ILE A 126 14.54 12.37 0.28
N MET A 127 13.64 12.00 1.18
CA MET A 127 13.80 10.85 2.07
C MET A 127 13.52 9.55 1.30
N TYR A 128 14.30 8.49 1.54
CA TYR A 128 14.00 7.16 0.98
C TYR A 128 14.44 6.02 1.90
N ASN A 129 13.64 4.95 1.89
CA ASN A 129 13.89 3.71 2.61
C ASN A 129 15.07 2.93 1.99
N THR A 130 16.01 2.45 2.81
CA THR A 130 17.20 1.69 2.37
C THR A 130 17.06 0.16 2.46
N GLU A 131 15.91 -0.37 2.88
CA GLU A 131 15.66 -1.82 3.01
C GLU A 131 14.64 -2.32 1.99
N GLU A 132 13.64 -1.51 1.65
CA GLU A 132 12.64 -1.82 0.61
C GLU A 132 13.18 -1.44 -0.78
N GLU A 133 13.35 -2.43 -1.66
CA GLU A 133 13.88 -2.29 -3.03
C GLU A 133 15.19 -1.47 -3.12
N PRO A 134 16.25 -1.83 -2.34
CA PRO A 134 17.38 -0.95 -2.04
C PRO A 134 18.17 -0.52 -3.28
N ALA A 135 18.38 -1.43 -4.23
CA ALA A 135 19.07 -1.15 -5.48
C ALA A 135 18.25 -0.24 -6.41
N GLU A 136 16.93 -0.41 -6.45
CA GLU A 136 16.02 0.41 -7.24
C GLU A 136 15.96 1.83 -6.67
N LYS A 137 15.64 1.97 -5.37
CA LYS A 137 15.47 3.28 -4.73
C LYS A 137 16.75 4.12 -4.73
N SER A 138 17.90 3.52 -4.44
CA SER A 138 19.18 4.24 -4.43
C SER A 138 19.53 4.77 -5.84
N ALA A 139 19.40 3.94 -6.87
CA ALA A 139 19.67 4.35 -8.25
C ALA A 139 18.69 5.43 -8.74
N VAL A 140 17.40 5.30 -8.41
CA VAL A 140 16.36 6.26 -8.80
C VAL A 140 16.54 7.59 -8.06
N ALA A 141 16.87 7.57 -6.77
CA ALA A 141 17.16 8.77 -5.98
C ALA A 141 18.34 9.57 -6.56
N GLN A 142 19.41 8.89 -6.99
CA GLN A 142 20.55 9.51 -7.68
C GLN A 142 20.16 10.13 -9.03
N VAL A 143 19.34 9.44 -9.85
CA VAL A 143 18.85 9.99 -11.12
C VAL A 143 17.96 11.22 -10.90
N LEU A 144 17.07 11.18 -9.89
CA LEU A 144 16.24 12.34 -9.51
C LEU A 144 17.11 13.52 -9.06
N GLN A 145 18.10 13.29 -8.19
CA GLN A 145 19.04 14.34 -7.76
C GLN A 145 19.77 14.98 -8.95
N ALA A 146 20.26 14.18 -9.89
CA ALA A 146 20.97 14.69 -11.08
C ALA A 146 20.05 15.48 -12.04
N GLN A 147 18.85 14.99 -12.32
CA GLN A 147 17.88 15.67 -13.19
C GLN A 147 17.39 16.99 -12.57
N LEU A 148 17.05 16.98 -11.28
CA LEU A 148 16.53 18.16 -10.57
C LEU A 148 17.62 19.22 -10.36
N LEU A 149 18.86 18.83 -10.05
CA LEU A 149 19.99 19.75 -9.98
C LEU A 149 20.24 20.46 -11.33
N LYS A 150 20.16 19.71 -12.45
CA LYS A 150 20.25 20.27 -13.81
C LYS A 150 19.12 21.27 -14.12
N ALA A 151 17.95 21.12 -13.50
CA ALA A 151 16.83 22.06 -13.59
C ALA A 151 16.92 23.25 -12.60
N GLY A 152 18.04 23.40 -11.88
CA GLY A 152 18.18 24.44 -10.85
C GLY A 152 17.26 24.21 -9.66
N ILE A 153 17.19 22.97 -9.18
CA ILE A 153 16.53 22.56 -7.95
C ILE A 153 17.57 21.76 -7.13
N PRO A 154 18.20 22.35 -6.11
CA PRO A 154 19.16 21.62 -5.27
C PRO A 154 18.45 20.47 -4.55
N VAL A 155 19.02 19.26 -4.58
CA VAL A 155 18.44 18.08 -3.94
C VAL A 155 19.42 17.48 -2.93
N ALA A 156 18.95 17.31 -1.71
CA ALA A 156 19.62 16.54 -0.67
C ALA A 156 18.90 15.19 -0.52
N LEU A 157 19.65 14.09 -0.63
CA LEU A 157 19.11 12.74 -0.45
C LEU A 157 19.25 12.32 1.00
N GLU A 158 18.17 11.83 1.62
CA GLU A 158 18.15 11.35 3.00
C GLU A 158 17.80 9.84 3.05
N PRO A 159 18.80 8.95 2.88
CA PRO A 159 18.60 7.51 3.09
C PRO A 159 18.30 7.21 4.56
N VAL A 160 17.24 6.44 4.82
CA VAL A 160 16.81 6.05 6.17
C VAL A 160 16.40 4.58 6.24
N ALA A 161 16.55 3.98 7.42
CA ALA A 161 16.03 2.64 7.72
C ALA A 161 14.50 2.58 7.62
N ASN A 162 13.95 1.39 7.40
CA ASN A 162 12.53 1.13 7.17
C ASN A 162 11.63 1.68 8.30
N SER A 163 12.01 1.42 9.55
CA SER A 163 11.30 1.90 10.73
C SER A 163 11.26 3.44 10.80
N VAL A 164 12.40 4.09 10.53
CA VAL A 164 12.54 5.56 10.54
C VAL A 164 11.76 6.20 9.39
N PHE A 165 11.71 5.55 8.21
CA PHE A 165 10.88 5.99 7.09
C PHE A 165 9.41 6.06 7.48
N TYR A 166 8.85 4.96 8.01
CA TYR A 166 7.44 4.90 8.39
C TYR A 166 7.10 5.71 9.65
N GLU A 167 8.02 5.86 10.61
CA GLU A 167 7.87 6.78 11.74
C GLU A 167 7.75 8.24 11.29
N ARG A 168 8.63 8.68 10.38
CA ARG A 168 8.62 10.04 9.83
C ARG A 168 7.45 10.29 8.90
N VAL A 169 7.05 9.32 8.07
CA VAL A 169 5.81 9.39 7.29
C VAL A 169 4.58 9.42 8.21
N GLY A 170 4.56 8.64 9.29
CA GLY A 170 3.50 8.61 10.29
C GLY A 170 3.31 9.98 10.96
N SER A 171 4.38 10.53 11.53
CA SER A 171 4.41 11.86 12.16
C SER A 171 4.32 13.04 11.17
N GLY A 172 4.59 12.81 9.88
CA GLY A 172 4.64 13.85 8.86
C GLY A 172 5.92 14.71 8.90
N ASN A 173 7.02 14.17 9.45
CA ASN A 173 8.33 14.81 9.60
C ASN A 173 9.23 14.55 8.38
N PHE A 174 8.83 15.05 7.21
CA PHE A 174 9.58 14.99 5.95
C PHE A 174 9.17 16.14 5.01
N GLU A 175 9.96 16.44 3.98
CA GLU A 175 9.60 17.41 2.92
C GLU A 175 9.03 16.68 1.70
N ALA A 176 9.83 15.82 1.09
CA ALA A 176 9.41 14.84 0.10
C ALA A 176 9.99 13.45 0.38
N ALA A 177 9.33 12.42 -0.14
CA ALA A 177 9.73 11.03 0.00
C ALA A 177 9.65 10.30 -1.35
N LEU A 178 10.70 9.54 -1.69
CA LEU A 178 10.64 8.58 -2.79
C LEU A 178 9.97 7.30 -2.27
N ALA A 179 8.77 7.05 -2.75
CA ALA A 179 7.89 6.00 -2.28
C ALA A 179 7.35 5.16 -3.44
N LEU A 180 6.74 4.02 -3.07
CA LEU A 180 6.08 3.10 -3.98
C LEU A 180 4.73 2.67 -3.41
N TRP A 181 3.88 2.15 -4.28
CA TRP A 181 2.58 1.60 -3.94
C TRP A 181 2.26 0.48 -4.92
N TYR A 182 2.00 -0.72 -4.41
CA TYR A 182 1.45 -1.85 -5.17
C TYR A 182 -0.03 -1.97 -4.79
N LEU A 183 -0.94 -2.18 -5.75
CA LEU A 183 -2.34 -2.45 -5.41
C LEU A 183 -2.53 -3.92 -5.06
N ASP A 184 -3.48 -4.20 -4.16
CA ASP A 184 -3.89 -5.56 -3.79
C ASP A 184 -5.00 -6.14 -4.70
N TYR A 185 -5.77 -5.26 -5.35
CA TYR A 185 -6.94 -5.60 -6.17
C TYR A 185 -7.17 -4.58 -7.31
N ASN A 186 -7.97 -4.98 -8.30
CA ASN A 186 -8.15 -4.27 -9.57
C ASN A 186 -9.29 -3.23 -9.54
N ASP A 187 -9.18 -2.25 -8.63
CA ASP A 187 -10.10 -1.10 -8.52
C ASP A 187 -9.26 0.20 -8.41
N PRO A 188 -9.59 1.27 -9.17
CA PRO A 188 -8.96 2.58 -9.04
C PRO A 188 -8.97 3.20 -7.63
N GLU A 189 -9.89 2.78 -6.74
CA GLU A 189 -9.92 3.16 -5.31
C GLU A 189 -8.54 3.08 -4.66
N GLY A 190 -7.80 2.00 -4.95
CA GLY A 190 -6.53 1.69 -4.28
C GLY A 190 -5.42 2.72 -4.54
N PHE A 191 -5.53 3.56 -5.57
CA PHE A 191 -4.63 4.70 -5.82
C PHE A 191 -5.12 6.02 -5.20
N LEU A 192 -6.34 6.03 -4.67
CA LEU A 192 -7.08 7.23 -4.23
C LEU A 192 -7.30 7.26 -2.71
N THR A 193 -7.30 6.11 -2.04
CA THR A 193 -7.62 5.96 -0.62
C THR A 193 -6.65 6.70 0.33
N ASP A 194 -5.33 6.73 0.05
CA ASP A 194 -4.30 7.46 0.84
C ASP A 194 -4.55 8.98 0.94
N PHE A 195 -5.32 9.54 0.00
CA PHE A 195 -5.62 10.96 -0.08
C PHE A 195 -6.93 11.36 0.61
N TYR A 196 -7.80 10.41 0.97
CA TYR A 196 -9.05 10.71 1.67
C TYR A 196 -8.75 11.15 3.10
N SER A 197 -9.22 12.33 3.54
CA SER A 197 -8.78 12.96 4.81
C SER A 197 -8.95 12.09 6.07
N LYS A 198 -9.84 11.08 6.01
CA LYS A 198 -10.17 10.17 7.12
C LYS A 198 -9.59 8.75 6.97
N ALA A 199 -8.80 8.48 5.93
CA ALA A 199 -8.08 7.21 5.80
C ALA A 199 -7.06 7.05 6.95
N GLY A 200 -6.86 5.81 7.39
CA GLY A 200 -5.99 5.50 8.54
C GLY A 200 -4.51 5.73 8.25
N PHE A 201 -4.02 5.20 7.12
CA PHE A 201 -2.74 5.59 6.56
C PHE A 201 -2.95 6.71 5.52
N ARG A 202 -2.10 7.74 5.60
CA ARG A 202 -2.03 8.86 4.65
C ARG A 202 -0.58 9.28 4.55
N LEU A 203 0.08 9.02 3.43
CA LEU A 203 1.50 9.28 3.22
C LEU A 203 1.74 10.79 3.11
N SER A 204 1.06 11.45 2.18
CA SER A 204 1.21 12.90 1.96
C SER A 204 0.63 13.79 3.07
N LYS A 205 -0.17 13.21 3.99
CA LYS A 205 -1.06 13.94 4.93
C LYS A 205 -1.95 14.95 4.19
N TYR A 206 -2.40 14.59 3.00
CA TYR A 206 -3.26 15.43 2.18
C TYR A 206 -4.64 15.57 2.83
N ASP A 207 -5.22 16.76 2.70
CA ASP A 207 -6.49 17.16 3.29
C ASP A 207 -7.12 18.19 2.36
N ASN A 208 -8.19 17.80 1.68
CA ASN A 208 -8.92 18.66 0.74
C ASN A 208 -10.40 18.23 0.73
N PRO A 209 -11.34 19.04 1.26
CA PRO A 209 -12.75 18.66 1.34
C PRO A 209 -13.46 18.63 -0.02
N VAL A 210 -12.85 19.15 -1.09
CA VAL A 210 -13.33 18.95 -2.46
C VAL A 210 -12.96 17.56 -2.95
N TYR A 211 -11.73 17.12 -2.67
CA TYR A 211 -11.27 15.77 -2.97
C TYR A 211 -12.10 14.71 -2.24
N ASP A 212 -12.29 14.85 -0.92
CA ASP A 212 -13.08 13.91 -0.12
C ASP A 212 -14.48 13.65 -0.69
N ARG A 213 -15.15 14.69 -1.19
CA ARG A 213 -16.48 14.56 -1.80
C ARG A 213 -16.43 13.83 -3.15
N ALA A 214 -15.44 14.11 -3.98
CA ALA A 214 -15.27 13.43 -5.26
C ALA A 214 -14.90 11.95 -5.07
N TYR A 215 -14.01 11.67 -4.11
CA TYR A 215 -13.63 10.32 -3.70
C TYR A 215 -14.83 9.51 -3.21
N LEU A 216 -15.59 10.04 -2.24
CA LEU A 216 -16.78 9.39 -1.71
C LEU A 216 -17.89 9.22 -2.76
N SER A 217 -18.03 10.14 -3.72
CA SER A 217 -18.98 9.97 -4.83
C SER A 217 -18.61 8.86 -5.82
N GLY A 218 -17.34 8.44 -5.85
CA GLY A 218 -16.92 7.22 -6.54
C GLY A 218 -17.10 5.98 -5.67
N LEU A 219 -16.58 6.01 -4.43
CA LEU A 219 -16.59 4.89 -3.48
C LEU A 219 -18.00 4.36 -3.17
N LEU A 220 -18.97 5.27 -3.04
CA LEU A 220 -20.36 4.96 -2.68
C LEU A 220 -21.31 5.05 -3.89
N ALA A 221 -20.77 4.89 -5.11
CA ALA A 221 -21.55 4.95 -6.34
C ALA A 221 -22.49 3.74 -6.51
N PRO A 222 -23.69 3.92 -7.09
CA PRO A 222 -24.67 2.84 -7.27
C PRO A 222 -24.36 1.91 -8.46
N ASN A 223 -23.38 2.26 -9.31
CA ASN A 223 -22.95 1.47 -10.47
C ASN A 223 -21.51 1.84 -10.91
N PRO A 224 -20.83 0.99 -11.72
CA PRO A 224 -19.44 1.23 -12.16
C PRO A 224 -19.24 2.51 -12.98
N GLU A 225 -20.26 2.95 -13.74
CA GLU A 225 -20.20 4.18 -14.52
C GLU A 225 -20.06 5.41 -13.62
N LYS A 226 -20.87 5.49 -12.56
CA LYS A 226 -20.77 6.56 -11.55
C LYS A 226 -19.55 6.40 -10.64
N GLN A 227 -19.10 5.17 -10.39
CA GLN A 227 -17.82 4.91 -9.71
C GLN A 227 -16.66 5.56 -10.49
N LYS A 228 -16.58 5.31 -11.81
CA LYS A 228 -15.58 5.91 -12.69
C LYS A 228 -15.71 7.44 -12.77
N GLU A 229 -16.92 8.00 -12.87
CA GLU A 229 -17.12 9.45 -12.88
C GLU A 229 -16.55 10.13 -11.61
N GLY A 230 -16.89 9.61 -10.42
CA GLY A 230 -16.44 10.16 -9.14
C GLY A 230 -14.92 10.04 -8.95
N PHE A 231 -14.36 8.86 -9.20
CA PHE A 231 -12.92 8.62 -9.11
C PHE A 231 -12.11 9.40 -10.18
N LEU A 232 -12.64 9.65 -11.38
CA LEU A 232 -12.00 10.56 -12.34
C LEU A 232 -12.01 12.01 -11.84
N ALA A 233 -13.09 12.47 -11.21
CA ALA A 233 -13.13 13.80 -10.61
C ALA A 233 -12.10 13.94 -9.47
N ALA A 234 -12.01 12.93 -8.60
CA ALA A 234 -10.99 12.84 -7.55
C ALA A 234 -9.57 12.88 -8.13
N SER A 235 -9.30 12.05 -9.14
CA SER A 235 -8.01 11.97 -9.85
C SER A 235 -7.58 13.30 -10.47
N ARG A 236 -8.51 14.04 -11.07
CA ARG A 236 -8.22 15.36 -11.68
C ARG A 236 -7.77 16.39 -10.64
N ILE A 237 -8.31 16.35 -9.42
CA ILE A 237 -7.88 17.23 -8.33
C ILE A 237 -6.44 16.88 -7.92
N LEU A 238 -6.12 15.59 -7.74
CA LEU A 238 -4.76 15.16 -7.40
C LEU A 238 -3.73 15.51 -8.50
N MET A 239 -4.10 15.39 -9.77
CA MET A 239 -3.23 15.80 -10.89
C MET A 239 -3.07 17.33 -11.03
N GLN A 240 -3.92 18.13 -10.37
CA GLN A 240 -3.76 19.59 -10.27
C GLN A 240 -2.89 19.96 -9.06
N ASP A 241 -3.17 19.40 -7.89
CA ASP A 241 -2.48 19.69 -6.62
C ASP A 241 -1.09 19.04 -6.53
N LEU A 242 -0.84 17.96 -7.27
CA LEU A 242 0.41 17.18 -7.30
C LEU A 242 0.95 16.77 -5.91
N PRO A 243 0.14 16.15 -5.01
CA PRO A 243 0.64 15.65 -3.73
C PRO A 243 1.65 14.51 -3.91
N TRP A 244 1.45 13.67 -4.93
CA TRP A 244 2.45 12.75 -5.48
C TRP A 244 2.76 13.16 -6.93
N ILE A 245 4.01 12.94 -7.34
CA ILE A 245 4.46 13.02 -8.73
C ILE A 245 4.75 11.59 -9.22
N PRO A 246 3.90 11.02 -10.09
CA PRO A 246 4.15 9.74 -10.77
C PRO A 246 5.51 9.71 -11.48
N LEU A 247 6.24 8.59 -11.37
CA LEU A 247 7.53 8.35 -12.03
C LEU A 247 7.43 7.19 -13.03
N TYR A 248 7.15 5.98 -12.56
CA TYR A 248 7.05 4.75 -13.37
C TYR A 248 6.29 3.64 -12.64
N SER A 249 5.91 2.60 -13.40
CA SER A 249 5.58 1.25 -12.91
C SER A 249 6.69 0.31 -13.38
N ASN A 250 7.23 -0.57 -12.54
CA ASN A 250 8.19 -1.60 -12.97
C ASN A 250 7.46 -2.90 -13.39
N ASN A 251 8.07 -3.69 -14.28
CA ASN A 251 7.59 -5.04 -14.60
C ASN A 251 8.24 -6.07 -13.66
N GLU A 252 7.53 -7.16 -13.39
CA GLU A 252 8.15 -8.34 -12.80
C GLU A 252 8.76 -9.22 -13.90
N LEU A 253 10.01 -9.66 -13.70
CA LEU A 253 10.74 -10.50 -14.64
C LEU A 253 11.03 -11.86 -14.02
N PHE A 254 10.84 -12.93 -14.81
CA PHE A 254 11.16 -14.30 -14.42
C PHE A 254 12.07 -14.96 -15.45
N LEU A 255 13.09 -15.67 -14.98
CA LEU A 255 13.75 -16.71 -15.76
C LEU A 255 13.06 -18.05 -15.50
N LEU A 256 12.67 -18.71 -16.59
CA LEU A 256 11.97 -20.00 -16.60
C LEU A 256 12.86 -21.05 -17.26
N SER A 257 13.16 -22.13 -16.53
CA SER A 257 13.80 -23.31 -17.10
C SER A 257 12.81 -24.15 -17.92
N ARG A 258 13.33 -25.04 -18.77
CA ARG A 258 12.48 -25.99 -19.51
C ARG A 258 11.61 -26.81 -18.55
N GLY A 259 10.32 -26.91 -18.86
CA GLY A 259 9.28 -27.56 -18.05
C GLY A 259 8.50 -26.63 -17.12
N THR A 260 8.86 -25.34 -17.00
CA THR A 260 8.11 -24.33 -16.22
C THR A 260 7.36 -23.31 -17.08
N GLU A 261 7.18 -23.59 -18.38
CA GLU A 261 6.58 -22.68 -19.36
C GLU A 261 5.13 -22.28 -18.99
N ASP A 262 4.39 -23.12 -18.27
CA ASP A 262 3.01 -22.87 -17.85
C ASP A 262 2.84 -22.19 -16.47
N PHE A 263 3.93 -21.79 -15.80
CA PHE A 263 3.88 -20.93 -14.62
C PHE A 263 3.15 -19.60 -14.90
N ARG A 264 2.16 -19.22 -14.11
CA ARG A 264 1.48 -17.91 -14.27
C ARG A 264 1.77 -16.97 -13.11
N SER A 265 1.88 -15.69 -13.43
CA SER A 265 1.86 -14.57 -12.49
C SER A 265 1.02 -13.45 -13.10
N ASN A 266 0.44 -12.58 -12.28
CA ASN A 266 -0.41 -11.47 -12.69
C ASN A 266 0.08 -10.13 -12.11
N ALA A 267 -0.61 -9.05 -12.44
CA ALA A 267 -0.23 -7.69 -12.04
C ALA A 267 -0.19 -7.43 -10.52
N TYR A 268 -0.58 -8.43 -9.72
CA TYR A 268 -0.75 -8.41 -8.27
C TYR A 268 0.15 -9.44 -7.56
N GLN A 269 1.07 -10.07 -8.29
CA GLN A 269 2.03 -11.05 -7.76
C GLN A 269 1.36 -12.25 -7.07
N TYR A 270 0.26 -12.74 -7.65
CA TYR A 270 -0.26 -14.07 -7.36
C TYR A 270 0.40 -15.09 -8.29
N TYR A 271 1.10 -16.06 -7.72
CA TYR A 271 1.88 -17.05 -8.47
C TYR A 271 1.12 -18.38 -8.56
N ASP A 272 0.95 -18.90 -9.78
CA ASP A 272 0.27 -20.18 -10.05
C ASP A 272 1.25 -21.20 -10.63
N TYR A 273 1.55 -22.21 -9.82
CA TYR A 273 2.38 -23.36 -10.20
C TYR A 273 1.55 -24.59 -10.61
N ARG A 274 0.21 -24.54 -10.54
CA ARG A 274 -0.66 -25.72 -10.68
C ARG A 274 -0.50 -26.42 -12.02
N ARG A 275 -0.24 -25.68 -13.10
CA ARG A 275 -0.12 -26.20 -14.48
C ARG A 275 1.32 -26.46 -14.92
N VAL A 276 2.32 -26.19 -14.07
CA VAL A 276 3.73 -26.45 -14.39
C VAL A 276 3.93 -27.97 -14.57
N ALA A 277 4.48 -28.35 -15.73
CA ALA A 277 4.66 -29.75 -16.12
C ALA A 277 5.83 -30.45 -15.39
N LYS A 278 6.71 -29.68 -14.74
CA LYS A 278 7.86 -30.21 -13.99
C LYS A 278 7.40 -30.89 -12.70
N GLU A 279 7.80 -32.15 -12.51
CA GLU A 279 7.36 -32.98 -11.37
C GLU A 279 7.71 -32.38 -10.00
N ASN A 280 8.87 -31.72 -9.90
CA ASN A 280 9.32 -31.01 -8.70
C ASN A 280 9.75 -29.60 -9.14
N ILE A 281 9.24 -28.57 -8.47
CA ILE A 281 9.51 -27.17 -8.80
C ILE A 281 10.33 -26.53 -7.68
N ARG A 282 11.50 -25.98 -8.00
CA ARG A 282 12.35 -25.24 -7.06
C ARG A 282 12.40 -23.78 -7.48
N VAL A 283 11.98 -22.90 -6.59
CA VAL A 283 11.93 -21.45 -6.84
C VAL A 283 12.62 -20.69 -5.72
N ALA A 284 13.02 -19.45 -5.98
CA ALA A 284 13.62 -18.59 -4.97
C ALA A 284 12.97 -17.21 -4.87
N SER A 285 13.02 -16.64 -3.67
CA SER A 285 12.64 -15.27 -3.33
C SER A 285 13.81 -14.59 -2.61
N ASN A 286 14.11 -13.34 -2.93
CA ASN A 286 15.05 -12.50 -2.19
C ASN A 286 14.40 -11.73 -1.02
N ILE A 287 13.07 -11.77 -0.93
CA ILE A 287 12.26 -11.12 0.11
C ILE A 287 12.14 -12.04 1.32
N GLU A 288 12.25 -11.48 2.53
CA GLU A 288 12.21 -12.20 3.80
C GLU A 288 10.78 -12.44 4.29
N LEU A 289 10.45 -13.71 4.51
CA LEU A 289 9.14 -14.20 4.95
C LEU A 289 8.88 -13.84 6.42
N GLN A 290 7.76 -13.15 6.70
CA GLN A 290 7.45 -12.65 8.05
C GLN A 290 6.56 -13.61 8.86
N THR A 291 5.64 -14.32 8.19
CA THR A 291 4.64 -15.20 8.83
C THR A 291 4.13 -16.32 7.91
N LEU A 292 3.52 -17.34 8.49
CA LEU A 292 2.76 -18.37 7.78
C LEU A 292 1.29 -18.47 8.24
N ASP A 293 0.87 -17.65 9.22
CA ASP A 293 -0.55 -17.48 9.59
C ASP A 293 -1.22 -16.55 8.55
N PRO A 294 -2.18 -17.03 7.74
CA PRO A 294 -2.82 -16.23 6.69
C PRO A 294 -3.37 -14.89 7.20
N ALA A 295 -3.98 -14.88 8.39
CA ALA A 295 -4.59 -13.70 8.99
C ALA A 295 -3.58 -12.58 9.33
N LEU A 296 -2.28 -12.86 9.30
CA LEU A 296 -1.21 -11.91 9.59
C LEU A 296 -0.33 -11.60 8.38
N VAL A 297 -0.61 -12.16 7.19
CA VAL A 297 0.18 -11.92 5.97
C VAL A 297 0.07 -10.47 5.53
N TYR A 298 1.22 -9.84 5.24
CA TYR A 298 1.28 -8.52 4.60
C TYR A 298 2.46 -8.34 3.63
N ASP A 299 3.49 -9.17 3.70
CA ASP A 299 4.63 -9.15 2.78
C ASP A 299 4.48 -10.15 1.61
N LEU A 300 5.26 -9.91 0.54
CA LEU A 300 5.22 -10.71 -0.68
C LEU A 300 5.75 -12.15 -0.50
N ALA A 301 6.66 -12.42 0.44
CA ALA A 301 7.23 -13.76 0.63
C ALA A 301 6.26 -14.68 1.40
N SER A 302 5.61 -14.15 2.43
CA SER A 302 4.49 -14.83 3.09
C SER A 302 3.28 -14.98 2.16
N LYS A 303 2.94 -13.97 1.35
CA LYS A 303 1.90 -14.08 0.31
C LYS A 303 2.21 -15.21 -0.68
N HIS A 304 3.46 -15.33 -1.13
CA HIS A 304 3.91 -16.40 -2.04
C HIS A 304 3.59 -17.78 -1.43
N VAL A 305 4.03 -18.08 -0.21
CA VAL A 305 3.82 -19.42 0.39
C VAL A 305 2.35 -19.66 0.74
N VAL A 306 1.66 -18.68 1.34
CA VAL A 306 0.27 -18.84 1.80
C VAL A 306 -0.71 -19.04 0.64
N THR A 307 -0.51 -18.37 -0.49
CA THR A 307 -1.37 -18.52 -1.69
C THR A 307 -1.28 -19.90 -2.35
N GLN A 308 -0.26 -20.70 -2.04
CA GLN A 308 -0.20 -22.10 -2.47
C GLN A 308 -0.97 -23.05 -1.54
N CYS A 309 -1.18 -22.63 -0.29
CA CYS A 309 -1.66 -23.47 0.81
C CYS A 309 -3.12 -23.21 1.20
N TYR A 310 -3.63 -22.00 0.95
CA TYR A 310 -4.93 -21.51 1.40
C TYR A 310 -5.64 -20.80 0.24
N GLU A 311 -6.97 -20.81 0.23
CA GLU A 311 -7.79 -20.13 -0.78
C GLU A 311 -8.85 -19.22 -0.13
N GLY A 312 -9.25 -18.18 -0.84
CA GLY A 312 -10.38 -17.31 -0.48
C GLY A 312 -11.70 -17.79 -1.11
N LEU A 313 -12.78 -17.04 -0.85
CA LEU A 313 -14.07 -17.23 -1.54
C LEU A 313 -13.93 -17.01 -3.05
N VAL A 314 -13.12 -16.03 -3.43
CA VAL A 314 -12.75 -15.72 -4.81
C VAL A 314 -11.23 -15.70 -4.96
N ALA A 315 -10.75 -15.82 -6.19
CA ALA A 315 -9.34 -15.69 -6.56
C ALA A 315 -9.22 -14.70 -7.73
N MET A 316 -7.99 -14.47 -8.19
CA MET A 316 -7.68 -13.63 -9.34
C MET A 316 -7.06 -14.46 -10.47
N ASP A 317 -7.44 -14.21 -11.73
CA ASP A 317 -6.83 -14.87 -12.90
C ASP A 317 -5.54 -14.15 -13.39
N GLU A 318 -4.95 -14.64 -14.49
CA GLU A 318 -3.75 -14.02 -15.09
C GLU A 318 -4.04 -12.63 -15.70
N ASN A 319 -5.30 -12.34 -16.05
CA ASN A 319 -5.77 -11.07 -16.61
C ASN A 319 -6.22 -10.07 -15.53
N SER A 320 -6.09 -10.43 -14.25
CA SER A 320 -6.53 -9.65 -13.09
C SER A 320 -8.06 -9.48 -12.93
N ASN A 321 -8.84 -10.44 -13.41
CA ASN A 321 -10.27 -10.58 -13.14
C ASN A 321 -10.52 -11.34 -11.83
N ILE A 322 -11.64 -11.05 -11.15
CA ILE A 322 -12.11 -11.84 -10.00
C ILE A 322 -12.82 -13.09 -10.51
N VAL A 323 -12.41 -14.27 -10.03
CA VAL A 323 -12.89 -15.58 -10.48
C VAL A 323 -13.30 -16.51 -9.33
N PRO A 324 -14.23 -17.48 -9.56
CA PRO A 324 -14.70 -18.42 -8.54
C PRO A 324 -13.62 -19.33 -7.92
N ALA A 325 -13.33 -19.16 -6.62
CA ALA A 325 -12.42 -20.01 -5.84
C ALA A 325 -13.21 -20.97 -4.94
N LEU A 326 -13.27 -20.76 -3.61
CA LEU A 326 -14.09 -21.61 -2.73
C LEU A 326 -15.60 -21.36 -2.89
N ALA A 327 -16.00 -20.18 -3.35
CA ALA A 327 -17.33 -19.95 -3.91
C ALA A 327 -17.37 -20.39 -5.38
N GLU A 328 -18.44 -21.07 -5.79
CA GLU A 328 -18.72 -21.33 -7.21
C GLU A 328 -19.33 -20.12 -7.92
N LYS A 329 -20.08 -19.29 -7.18
CA LYS A 329 -20.71 -18.05 -7.64
C LYS A 329 -21.07 -17.16 -6.46
N TRP A 330 -21.31 -15.87 -6.75
CA TRP A 330 -21.77 -14.88 -5.79
C TRP A 330 -22.80 -13.93 -6.43
N ALA A 331 -23.55 -13.23 -5.59
CA ALA A 331 -24.51 -12.21 -6.02
C ALA A 331 -24.60 -11.06 -5.01
N PHE A 332 -24.66 -9.83 -5.50
CA PHE A 332 -25.05 -8.66 -4.69
C PHE A 332 -26.58 -8.51 -4.68
N SER A 333 -27.11 -7.86 -3.63
CA SER A 333 -28.48 -7.31 -3.68
C SER A 333 -28.57 -6.17 -4.71
N SER A 334 -29.79 -5.85 -5.15
CA SER A 334 -30.07 -4.66 -5.97
C SER A 334 -29.73 -3.32 -5.29
N LEU A 335 -29.46 -3.35 -3.97
CA LEU A 335 -29.00 -2.21 -3.19
C LEU A 335 -27.49 -2.25 -2.89
N TRP A 336 -26.77 -3.27 -3.36
CA TRP A 336 -25.34 -3.53 -3.06
C TRP A 336 -25.00 -3.57 -1.56
N ASP A 337 -25.99 -3.82 -0.69
CA ASP A 337 -25.89 -3.86 0.78
C ASP A 337 -25.75 -5.28 1.36
N ARG A 338 -25.82 -6.29 0.48
CA ARG A 338 -25.70 -7.71 0.78
C ARG A 338 -24.88 -8.38 -0.32
N LEU A 339 -23.94 -9.24 0.06
CA LEU A 339 -23.16 -10.07 -0.85
C LEU A 339 -23.26 -11.54 -0.40
N THR A 340 -23.92 -12.37 -1.21
CA THR A 340 -24.17 -13.80 -0.94
C THR A 340 -23.30 -14.68 -1.81
N PHE A 341 -22.71 -15.71 -1.22
CA PHE A 341 -21.84 -16.70 -1.86
C PHE A 341 -22.44 -18.11 -1.76
N ASP A 342 -22.45 -18.83 -2.87
CA ASP A 342 -22.68 -20.28 -2.89
C ASP A 342 -21.32 -20.99 -2.94
N LEU A 343 -21.05 -21.83 -1.95
CA LEU A 343 -19.75 -22.50 -1.74
C LEU A 343 -19.69 -23.85 -2.45
N ARG A 344 -18.52 -24.19 -3.00
CA ARG A 344 -18.28 -25.48 -3.67
C ARG A 344 -18.47 -26.64 -2.68
N PRO A 345 -19.41 -27.57 -2.91
CA PRO A 345 -19.61 -28.71 -2.02
C PRO A 345 -18.41 -29.67 -2.07
N GLY A 346 -17.99 -30.16 -0.91
CA GLY A 346 -17.00 -31.23 -0.81
C GLY A 346 -15.53 -30.82 -0.99
N VAL A 347 -15.21 -29.53 -1.11
CA VAL A 347 -13.81 -29.06 -0.98
C VAL A 347 -13.28 -29.42 0.41
N ARG A 348 -12.08 -30.01 0.47
CA ARG A 348 -11.47 -30.50 1.71
C ARG A 348 -10.31 -29.63 2.17
N PHE A 349 -10.22 -29.46 3.48
CA PHE A 349 -9.04 -28.91 4.13
C PHE A 349 -7.89 -29.92 4.16
N HIS A 350 -6.66 -29.42 4.29
CA HIS A 350 -5.46 -30.22 4.47
C HIS A 350 -5.53 -31.03 5.78
N GLY A 351 -4.90 -32.21 5.81
CA GLY A 351 -4.87 -33.06 6.99
C GLY A 351 -6.25 -33.59 7.40
N ARG A 352 -6.67 -33.32 8.64
CA ARG A 352 -7.83 -33.98 9.28
C ARG A 352 -9.06 -33.09 9.47
N PHE A 353 -9.07 -31.87 8.95
CA PHE A 353 -10.07 -30.85 9.30
C PHE A 353 -11.40 -30.95 8.52
N GLY A 354 -11.58 -31.97 7.67
CA GLY A 354 -12.87 -32.23 7.01
C GLY A 354 -13.08 -31.43 5.72
N SER A 355 -14.28 -30.88 5.56
CA SER A 355 -14.71 -30.15 4.36
C SER A 355 -15.14 -28.74 4.69
N VAL A 356 -14.93 -27.80 3.76
CA VAL A 356 -15.26 -26.37 3.91
C VAL A 356 -16.76 -26.17 4.10
N SER A 357 -17.14 -25.29 5.04
CA SER A 357 -18.51 -24.82 5.25
C SER A 357 -18.58 -23.31 5.45
N GLY A 358 -19.78 -22.72 5.35
CA GLY A 358 -20.02 -21.32 5.69
C GLY A 358 -19.65 -20.94 7.13
N SER A 359 -19.64 -21.90 8.05
CA SER A 359 -19.16 -21.72 9.43
C SER A 359 -17.64 -21.49 9.48
N ASP A 360 -16.86 -22.15 8.63
CA ASP A 360 -15.41 -21.95 8.52
C ASP A 360 -15.08 -20.58 7.94
N VAL A 361 -15.84 -20.14 6.94
CA VAL A 361 -15.76 -18.77 6.37
C VAL A 361 -16.00 -17.73 7.47
N LYS A 362 -17.10 -17.86 8.23
CA LYS A 362 -17.41 -16.98 9.37
C LYS A 362 -16.29 -16.98 10.41
N ALA A 363 -15.86 -18.17 10.85
CA ALA A 363 -14.83 -18.30 11.87
C ALA A 363 -13.49 -17.70 11.44
N SER A 364 -13.13 -17.82 10.16
CA SER A 364 -11.92 -17.23 9.56
C SER A 364 -11.96 -15.71 9.58
N PHE A 365 -13.08 -15.11 9.17
CA PHE A 365 -13.23 -13.65 9.15
C PHE A 365 -13.25 -13.07 10.58
N GLU A 366 -13.93 -13.74 11.51
CA GLU A 366 -13.90 -13.39 12.94
C GLU A 366 -12.52 -13.64 13.58
N ARG A 367 -11.72 -14.58 13.06
CA ARG A 367 -10.33 -14.82 13.48
C ARG A 367 -9.39 -13.71 13.01
N MET A 368 -9.55 -13.23 11.77
CA MET A 368 -8.80 -12.09 11.23
C MET A 368 -9.00 -10.82 12.07
N LEU A 369 -10.24 -10.57 12.49
CA LEU A 369 -10.58 -9.47 13.41
C LEU A 369 -9.99 -9.69 14.82
N ARG A 370 -10.13 -10.90 15.42
CA ARG A 370 -9.58 -11.20 16.76
C ARG A 370 -8.06 -11.17 16.84
N LYS A 371 -7.35 -11.56 15.77
CA LYS A 371 -5.88 -11.48 15.68
C LYS A 371 -5.37 -10.05 15.44
N ASN A 372 -6.26 -9.05 15.30
CA ASN A 372 -5.93 -7.67 14.94
C ASN A 372 -5.03 -7.59 13.70
N SER A 373 -5.48 -8.26 12.63
CA SER A 373 -4.79 -8.31 11.33
C SER A 373 -4.44 -6.92 10.79
N PRO A 374 -3.30 -6.74 10.10
CA PRO A 374 -3.04 -5.54 9.29
C PRO A 374 -4.17 -5.22 8.31
N TYR A 375 -4.86 -6.26 7.80
CA TYR A 375 -5.99 -6.16 6.89
C TYR A 375 -7.37 -6.13 7.58
N ALA A 376 -7.43 -5.98 8.92
CA ALA A 376 -8.68 -5.97 9.67
C ALA A 376 -9.72 -4.96 9.12
N TYR A 377 -9.26 -3.87 8.49
CA TYR A 377 -10.09 -2.83 7.88
C TYR A 377 -11.01 -3.34 6.75
N ILE A 378 -10.71 -4.50 6.15
CA ILE A 378 -11.53 -5.11 5.08
C ILE A 378 -13.00 -5.28 5.51
N PHE A 379 -13.27 -5.45 6.81
CA PHE A 379 -14.64 -5.60 7.32
C PHE A 379 -15.22 -4.35 7.98
N ASP A 380 -14.60 -3.17 7.84
CA ASP A 380 -15.10 -1.91 8.43
C ASP A 380 -16.50 -1.52 7.91
N HIS A 381 -16.84 -1.95 6.69
CA HIS A 381 -18.15 -1.76 6.07
C HIS A 381 -19.16 -2.88 6.39
N VAL A 382 -18.87 -3.82 7.30
CA VAL A 382 -19.77 -4.94 7.65
C VAL A 382 -20.57 -4.67 8.92
N LYS A 383 -21.88 -4.94 8.89
CA LYS A 383 -22.78 -4.79 10.05
C LYS A 383 -22.30 -5.65 11.23
N GLY A 384 -22.25 -5.09 12.45
CA GLY A 384 -21.87 -5.83 13.66
C GLY A 384 -20.36 -5.94 13.96
N VAL A 385 -19.47 -5.42 13.11
CA VAL A 385 -18.01 -5.48 13.35
C VAL A 385 -17.56 -4.55 14.47
N ASP A 386 -18.21 -3.40 14.64
CA ASP A 386 -17.86 -2.40 15.65
C ASP A 386 -18.22 -2.92 17.05
N GLU A 387 -19.38 -3.59 17.17
CA GLU A 387 -19.82 -4.31 18.36
C GLU A 387 -18.91 -5.48 18.70
N PHE A 388 -18.49 -6.26 17.70
CA PHE A 388 -17.56 -7.38 17.87
C PHE A 388 -16.19 -6.91 18.38
N ARG A 389 -15.58 -5.91 17.73
CA ARG A 389 -14.30 -5.31 18.16
C ARG A 389 -14.39 -4.67 19.55
N ALA A 390 -15.54 -4.08 19.90
CA ALA A 390 -15.79 -3.53 21.23
C ALA A 390 -16.12 -4.59 22.31
N GLY A 391 -16.08 -5.89 21.99
CA GLY A 391 -16.40 -6.97 22.92
C GLY A 391 -17.87 -7.05 23.34
N LYS A 392 -18.77 -6.34 22.63
CA LYS A 392 -20.22 -6.28 22.91
C LYS A 392 -20.99 -7.45 22.29
N SER A 393 -20.39 -8.13 21.32
CA SER A 393 -20.95 -9.34 20.69
C SER A 393 -19.84 -10.38 20.49
N PRO A 394 -20.07 -11.67 20.79
CA PRO A 394 -19.11 -12.74 20.53
C PRO A 394 -18.98 -13.08 19.03
N HIS A 395 -19.88 -12.57 18.17
CA HIS A 395 -19.91 -12.80 16.73
C HIS A 395 -20.26 -11.52 15.95
N VAL A 396 -19.78 -11.42 14.72
CA VAL A 396 -20.18 -10.38 13.77
C VAL A 396 -21.58 -10.71 13.24
N ALA A 397 -22.51 -9.77 13.43
CA ALA A 397 -23.92 -9.94 13.02
C ALA A 397 -24.09 -9.99 11.49
N GLY A 398 -23.24 -9.28 10.74
CA GLY A 398 -23.26 -9.24 9.28
C GLY A 398 -22.63 -10.45 8.59
N PHE A 399 -22.03 -11.40 9.32
CA PHE A 399 -21.60 -12.68 8.77
C PHE A 399 -22.66 -13.74 9.02
N VAL A 400 -23.47 -14.02 8.00
CA VAL A 400 -24.63 -14.91 8.09
C VAL A 400 -24.31 -16.24 7.40
N VAL A 401 -24.54 -17.34 8.11
CA VAL A 401 -24.41 -18.71 7.57
C VAL A 401 -25.81 -19.20 7.27
N GLU A 402 -26.14 -19.38 6.00
CA GLU A 402 -27.50 -19.72 5.52
C GLU A 402 -27.59 -21.21 5.10
N GLY A 403 -26.71 -22.04 5.66
CA GLY A 403 -26.52 -23.46 5.37
C GLY A 403 -25.03 -23.83 5.31
N PRO A 404 -24.68 -25.12 5.12
CA PRO A 404 -23.28 -25.53 5.02
C PRO A 404 -22.57 -24.91 3.81
N THR A 405 -23.29 -24.69 2.71
CA THR A 405 -22.75 -24.22 1.42
C THR A 405 -23.25 -22.83 1.02
N ARG A 406 -23.80 -22.02 1.94
CA ARG A 406 -24.17 -20.62 1.68
C ARG A 406 -23.72 -19.69 2.79
N PHE A 407 -23.04 -18.61 2.41
CA PHE A 407 -22.53 -17.58 3.30
C PHE A 407 -22.89 -16.20 2.75
N THR A 408 -23.31 -15.29 3.63
CA THR A 408 -23.75 -13.94 3.25
C THR A 408 -23.09 -12.88 4.14
N ILE A 409 -22.56 -11.84 3.51
CA ILE A 409 -22.07 -10.62 4.13
C ILE A 409 -23.17 -9.55 4.06
N LEU A 410 -23.50 -8.92 5.19
CA LEU A 410 -24.39 -7.76 5.27
C LEU A 410 -23.58 -6.50 5.54
N LEU A 411 -23.67 -5.54 4.62
CA LEU A 411 -22.88 -4.30 4.60
C LEU A 411 -23.64 -3.17 5.30
N LYS A 412 -22.93 -2.22 5.92
CA LYS A 412 -23.52 -1.05 6.60
C LYS A 412 -24.23 -0.14 5.60
N GLU A 413 -23.62 0.06 4.44
CA GLU A 413 -24.09 0.84 3.29
C GLU A 413 -23.76 0.12 1.95
N PRO A 414 -24.25 0.59 0.79
CA PRO A 414 -23.88 0.03 -0.52
C PRO A 414 -22.36 0.05 -0.74
N PHE A 415 -21.73 -1.12 -0.92
CA PHE A 415 -20.27 -1.22 -0.99
C PHE A 415 -19.79 -2.34 -1.96
N PRO A 416 -19.77 -2.08 -3.29
CA PRO A 416 -19.39 -3.07 -4.30
C PRO A 416 -17.94 -3.57 -4.14
N THR A 417 -17.02 -2.72 -3.66
CA THR A 417 -15.60 -3.03 -3.50
C THR A 417 -15.32 -4.12 -2.45
N MET A 418 -16.30 -4.52 -1.62
CA MET A 418 -16.21 -5.68 -0.72
C MET A 418 -15.69 -6.95 -1.42
N LEU A 419 -16.17 -7.22 -2.64
CA LEU A 419 -15.74 -8.40 -3.40
C LEU A 419 -14.25 -8.37 -3.73
N SER A 420 -13.73 -7.20 -4.09
CA SER A 420 -12.32 -6.97 -4.41
C SER A 420 -11.42 -7.11 -3.18
N TRP A 421 -11.87 -6.63 -2.02
CA TRP A 421 -11.11 -6.73 -0.77
C TRP A 421 -10.96 -8.19 -0.28
N LEU A 422 -11.92 -9.07 -0.56
CA LEU A 422 -11.87 -10.49 -0.21
C LEU A 422 -10.79 -11.31 -0.96
N LEU A 423 -10.04 -10.69 -1.88
CA LEU A 423 -8.88 -11.31 -2.53
C LEU A 423 -7.66 -11.42 -1.59
N ALA A 424 -7.58 -10.59 -0.55
CA ALA A 424 -6.43 -10.52 0.35
C ALA A 424 -6.21 -11.86 1.10
N PRO A 425 -4.96 -12.38 1.22
CA PRO A 425 -4.67 -13.64 1.92
C PRO A 425 -5.14 -13.71 3.38
N ALA A 426 -5.32 -12.56 4.04
CA ALA A 426 -5.89 -12.48 5.39
C ALA A 426 -7.36 -12.91 5.46
N ALA A 427 -8.11 -12.80 4.35
CA ALA A 427 -9.49 -13.24 4.20
C ALA A 427 -9.61 -14.67 3.61
N TYR A 428 -8.54 -15.46 3.62
CA TYR A 428 -8.60 -16.87 3.22
C TYR A 428 -9.27 -17.75 4.27
N VAL A 429 -9.79 -18.90 3.84
CA VAL A 429 -10.61 -19.77 4.70
C VAL A 429 -9.75 -20.83 5.39
N LEU A 430 -9.90 -20.92 6.71
CA LEU A 430 -9.29 -21.89 7.60
C LEU A 430 -10.39 -22.66 8.35
N PRO A 431 -10.11 -23.86 8.87
CA PRO A 431 -11.08 -24.62 9.67
C PRO A 431 -11.52 -23.86 10.93
N ALA A 432 -12.82 -23.84 11.22
CA ALA A 432 -13.36 -23.27 12.46
C ALA A 432 -12.82 -23.96 13.71
N GLY A 433 -12.47 -25.26 13.61
CA GLY A 433 -11.85 -26.07 14.65
C GLY A 433 -10.31 -26.04 14.69
N LEU A 434 -9.67 -25.05 14.05
CA LEU A 434 -8.21 -24.90 14.12
C LEU A 434 -7.77 -24.36 15.51
N PRO A 435 -6.79 -24.98 16.19
CA PRO A 435 -6.28 -24.47 17.47
C PRO A 435 -5.71 -23.05 17.35
N GLU A 436 -5.86 -22.23 18.40
CA GLU A 436 -5.38 -20.84 18.39
C GLU A 436 -3.84 -20.71 18.40
N ASP A 437 -3.17 -21.78 18.86
CA ASP A 437 -1.74 -22.02 18.98
C ASP A 437 -1.16 -22.89 17.83
N TYR A 438 -1.92 -23.11 16.75
CA TYR A 438 -1.49 -23.92 15.60
C TYR A 438 -0.16 -23.42 14.99
N ASP A 439 0.85 -24.29 14.97
CA ASP A 439 2.18 -23.99 14.42
C ASP A 439 2.20 -24.11 12.89
N PHE A 440 1.94 -22.98 12.22
CA PHE A 440 1.97 -22.86 10.76
C PHE A 440 3.33 -23.15 10.12
N SER A 441 4.43 -23.27 10.88
CA SER A 441 5.74 -23.70 10.32
C SER A 441 5.84 -25.21 10.09
N ARG A 442 5.01 -26.00 10.77
CA ARG A 442 5.00 -27.49 10.70
C ARG A 442 3.92 -28.06 9.80
N GLY A 443 3.11 -27.21 9.17
CA GLY A 443 2.03 -27.65 8.31
C GLY A 443 1.09 -26.53 7.90
N SER A 444 0.32 -26.80 6.85
CA SER A 444 -0.81 -25.96 6.45
C SER A 444 -2.13 -26.68 6.73
N ALA A 445 -3.17 -25.87 6.97
CA ALA A 445 -4.54 -26.32 7.27
C ALA A 445 -5.58 -25.80 6.25
N GLY A 446 -5.13 -25.20 5.14
CA GLY A 446 -5.99 -24.60 4.12
C GLY A 446 -6.55 -25.61 3.12
N THR A 447 -6.90 -25.14 1.93
CA THR A 447 -7.53 -25.94 0.86
C THR A 447 -6.71 -25.97 -0.44
N GLY A 448 -5.57 -25.27 -0.46
CA GLY A 448 -4.85 -24.90 -1.68
C GLY A 448 -4.26 -26.07 -2.48
N PRO A 449 -3.68 -25.79 -3.65
CA PRO A 449 -3.07 -26.80 -4.50
C PRO A 449 -1.88 -27.52 -3.87
N PHE A 450 -1.17 -26.91 -2.92
CA PHE A 450 0.00 -27.50 -2.28
C PHE A 450 -0.09 -27.45 -0.75
N VAL A 451 0.29 -28.55 -0.10
CA VAL A 451 0.34 -28.69 1.36
C VAL A 451 1.75 -28.39 1.82
N LEU A 452 1.96 -27.25 2.49
CA LEU A 452 3.18 -27.01 3.27
C LEU A 452 3.39 -28.15 4.28
N LYS A 453 4.60 -28.72 4.29
CA LYS A 453 5.04 -29.78 5.22
C LYS A 453 6.03 -29.28 6.26
N SER A 454 6.91 -28.33 5.87
CA SER A 454 7.87 -27.72 6.78
C SER A 454 8.36 -26.37 6.29
N TRP A 455 8.65 -25.48 7.22
CA TRP A 455 9.44 -24.27 7.06
C TRP A 455 10.61 -24.32 8.06
N ASP A 456 11.86 -24.31 7.57
CA ASP A 456 13.07 -24.42 8.39
C ASP A 456 13.77 -23.07 8.67
N GLY A 457 13.19 -21.97 8.18
CA GLY A 457 13.79 -20.63 8.19
C GLY A 457 14.45 -20.21 6.87
N ALA A 458 14.65 -21.14 5.94
CA ALA A 458 15.24 -20.88 4.62
C ALA A 458 14.47 -21.51 3.45
N VAL A 459 13.76 -22.62 3.66
CA VAL A 459 13.01 -23.36 2.64
C VAL A 459 11.61 -23.69 3.14
N ALA A 460 10.60 -23.28 2.38
CA ALA A 460 9.25 -23.81 2.50
C ALA A 460 9.12 -25.03 1.58
N ALA A 461 8.91 -26.21 2.16
CA ALA A 461 8.74 -27.46 1.43
C ALA A 461 7.25 -27.83 1.35
N LEU A 462 6.72 -27.93 0.13
CA LEU A 462 5.31 -28.23 -0.13
C LEU A 462 5.16 -29.46 -1.04
N GLU A 463 4.15 -30.27 -0.77
CA GLU A 463 3.71 -31.38 -1.63
C GLU A 463 2.36 -31.08 -2.29
N ALA A 464 2.04 -31.74 -3.41
CA ALA A 464 0.74 -31.63 -4.04
C ALA A 464 -0.40 -32.06 -3.09
N ASN A 465 -1.45 -31.24 -3.00
CA ASN A 465 -2.69 -31.62 -2.33
C ASN A 465 -3.44 -32.66 -3.17
N ALA A 466 -3.27 -33.95 -2.85
CA ALA A 466 -3.95 -35.06 -3.53
C ALA A 466 -5.49 -34.99 -3.48
N SER A 467 -6.05 -34.19 -2.56
CA SER A 467 -7.50 -33.93 -2.44
C SER A 467 -7.94 -32.63 -3.14
N TYR A 468 -7.04 -31.89 -3.80
CA TYR A 468 -7.36 -30.60 -4.42
C TYR A 468 -8.50 -30.73 -5.43
N TRP A 469 -9.41 -29.77 -5.39
CA TRP A 469 -10.72 -29.85 -6.05
C TRP A 469 -10.67 -29.50 -7.54
N ALA A 470 -9.71 -28.66 -7.96
CA ALA A 470 -9.65 -28.16 -9.31
C ALA A 470 -9.06 -29.16 -10.31
N LYS A 471 -9.46 -29.01 -11.57
CA LYS A 471 -9.01 -29.79 -12.72
C LYS A 471 -8.69 -28.87 -13.90
N THR A 472 -7.91 -29.36 -14.85
CA THR A 472 -7.81 -28.78 -16.19
C THR A 472 -9.11 -28.96 -16.96
N GLU A 473 -9.20 -28.28 -18.10
CA GLU A 473 -10.25 -28.40 -19.12
C GLU A 473 -10.32 -29.83 -19.68
N SER A 474 -9.19 -30.53 -19.72
CA SER A 474 -9.06 -31.95 -20.07
C SER A 474 -9.39 -32.92 -18.91
N GLY A 475 -9.80 -32.41 -17.74
CA GLY A 475 -10.20 -33.22 -16.59
C GLY A 475 -9.07 -33.77 -15.71
N GLN A 476 -7.80 -33.46 -16.03
CA GLN A 476 -6.64 -33.81 -15.20
C GLN A 476 -6.70 -33.06 -13.86
N ARG A 477 -6.49 -33.76 -12.73
CA ARG A 477 -6.43 -33.11 -11.41
C ARG A 477 -5.22 -32.17 -11.34
N LEU A 478 -5.41 -31.00 -10.73
CA LEU A 478 -4.33 -30.07 -10.38
C LEU A 478 -3.86 -30.28 -8.92
N PRO A 479 -2.64 -29.87 -8.54
CA PRO A 479 -1.54 -29.47 -9.42
C PRO A 479 -0.99 -30.66 -10.23
N ILE A 480 -0.29 -30.36 -11.33
CA ILE A 480 0.42 -31.36 -12.15
C ILE A 480 1.75 -31.75 -11.49
N ALA A 481 2.47 -30.77 -10.94
CA ALA A 481 3.67 -30.98 -10.14
C ALA A 481 3.36 -31.68 -8.81
N LYS A 482 4.25 -32.57 -8.36
CA LYS A 482 4.16 -33.31 -7.09
C LYS A 482 4.73 -32.54 -5.90
N SER A 483 5.70 -31.65 -6.13
CA SER A 483 6.26 -30.80 -5.08
C SER A 483 6.61 -29.39 -5.56
N LEU A 484 6.62 -28.46 -4.60
CA LEU A 484 7.06 -27.08 -4.75
C LEU A 484 7.98 -26.75 -3.57
N SER A 485 9.14 -26.17 -3.85
CA SER A 485 10.11 -25.70 -2.86
C SER A 485 10.36 -24.22 -3.09
N ILE A 486 10.09 -23.39 -2.08
CA ILE A 486 10.29 -21.93 -2.11
C ILE A 486 11.44 -21.60 -1.16
N ARG A 487 12.62 -21.27 -1.72
CA ARG A 487 13.86 -20.97 -0.98
C ARG A 487 14.04 -19.45 -0.83
N ILE A 488 14.33 -18.98 0.39
CA ILE A 488 14.68 -17.58 0.63
C ILE A 488 16.18 -17.40 0.43
N MET A 489 16.57 -16.51 -0.50
CA MET A 489 17.93 -16.26 -0.93
C MET A 489 18.17 -14.75 -1.07
N LYS A 490 18.56 -14.09 0.03
CA LYS A 490 18.81 -12.63 0.04
C LYS A 490 19.91 -12.22 -0.96
N GLU A 491 20.93 -13.07 -1.14
CA GLU A 491 22.03 -12.85 -2.08
C GLU A 491 21.64 -13.18 -3.53
N VAL A 492 21.29 -12.15 -4.30
CA VAL A 492 20.79 -12.27 -5.69
C VAL A 492 21.79 -12.93 -6.64
N ASN A 493 23.10 -12.76 -6.42
CA ASN A 493 24.13 -13.42 -7.23
C ASN A 493 24.22 -14.93 -6.93
N ALA A 494 23.98 -15.33 -5.67
CA ALA A 494 23.90 -16.74 -5.29
C ALA A 494 22.63 -17.39 -5.86
N MET A 495 21.51 -16.66 -5.86
CA MET A 495 20.27 -17.09 -6.53
C MET A 495 20.47 -17.33 -8.03
N LEU A 496 21.13 -16.39 -8.72
CA LEU A 496 21.44 -16.54 -10.15
C LEU A 496 22.39 -17.72 -10.42
N THR A 497 23.37 -17.94 -9.54
CA THR A 497 24.30 -19.08 -9.64
C THR A 497 23.56 -20.41 -9.47
N ALA A 498 22.67 -20.50 -8.47
CA ALA A 498 21.82 -21.66 -8.24
C ALA A 498 20.89 -21.96 -9.43
N TYR A 499 20.35 -20.93 -10.09
CA TYR A 499 19.60 -21.09 -11.34
C TYR A 499 20.49 -21.59 -12.50
N GLN A 500 21.67 -21.01 -12.71
CA GLN A 500 22.64 -21.46 -13.73
C GLN A 500 23.10 -22.92 -13.53
N GLN A 501 23.21 -23.36 -12.28
CA GLN A 501 23.56 -24.74 -11.90
C GLN A 501 22.38 -25.72 -11.97
N GLY A 502 21.15 -25.24 -12.22
CA GLY A 502 19.95 -26.07 -12.21
C GLY A 502 19.51 -26.52 -10.81
N GLU A 503 19.92 -25.81 -9.74
CA GLU A 503 19.31 -25.94 -8.40
C GLU A 503 17.92 -25.28 -8.35
N LEU A 504 17.69 -24.24 -9.14
CA LEU A 504 16.41 -23.56 -9.30
C LEU A 504 15.82 -23.81 -10.70
N ASP A 505 14.50 -23.93 -10.77
CA ASP A 505 13.73 -24.14 -12.00
C ASP A 505 13.04 -22.87 -12.50
N LEU A 506 12.89 -21.89 -11.60
CA LEU A 506 12.34 -20.57 -11.84
C LEU A 506 12.94 -19.59 -10.82
N MET A 507 13.26 -18.38 -11.26
CA MET A 507 13.57 -17.27 -10.35
C MET A 507 12.92 -15.97 -10.85
N ASN A 508 12.44 -15.13 -9.91
CA ASN A 508 12.30 -13.70 -10.16
C ASN A 508 13.71 -13.13 -10.48
N VAL A 509 13.78 -12.12 -11.32
CA VAL A 509 15.02 -11.39 -11.63
C VAL A 509 14.98 -10.01 -10.96
N PRO A 510 15.66 -9.80 -9.82
CA PRO A 510 15.78 -8.48 -9.21
C PRO A 510 16.49 -7.48 -10.13
N MET A 511 16.15 -6.20 -10.04
CA MET A 511 16.70 -5.12 -10.89
C MET A 511 18.25 -5.10 -10.91
N ALA A 512 18.89 -5.43 -9.78
CA ALA A 512 20.35 -5.55 -9.68
C ALA A 512 20.97 -6.53 -10.70
N LEU A 513 20.24 -7.58 -11.08
CA LEU A 513 20.68 -8.56 -12.06
C LEU A 513 20.39 -8.14 -13.51
N TYR A 514 19.59 -7.11 -13.79
CA TYR A 514 19.18 -6.77 -15.18
C TYR A 514 20.35 -6.54 -16.15
N ARG A 515 21.53 -6.14 -15.66
CA ARG A 515 22.73 -5.93 -16.50
C ARG A 515 23.39 -7.24 -16.99
N GLU A 516 23.27 -8.30 -16.20
CA GLU A 516 23.69 -9.67 -16.53
C GLU A 516 22.53 -10.43 -17.22
N VAL A 517 21.33 -10.24 -16.68
CA VAL A 517 19.98 -10.61 -17.14
C VAL A 517 19.80 -10.48 -18.66
N LEU A 518 19.99 -9.23 -19.10
CA LEU A 518 19.47 -8.69 -20.34
C LEU A 518 20.54 -7.93 -21.11
N ASP A 519 20.39 -7.93 -22.44
CA ASP A 519 21.20 -7.12 -23.35
C ASP A 519 20.87 -5.61 -23.26
N GLN A 520 21.53 -4.79 -24.08
CA GLN A 520 21.29 -3.34 -24.10
C GLN A 520 19.90 -2.94 -24.61
N THR A 521 19.18 -3.83 -25.28
CA THR A 521 17.81 -3.64 -25.78
C THR A 521 16.73 -4.15 -24.82
N GLY A 522 17.13 -4.68 -23.65
CA GLY A 522 16.21 -5.25 -22.66
C GLY A 522 15.73 -6.67 -22.97
N ARG A 523 16.31 -7.33 -23.99
CA ARG A 523 16.01 -8.72 -24.34
C ARG A 523 16.90 -9.68 -23.53
N LEU A 524 16.47 -10.93 -23.41
CA LEU A 524 17.23 -11.97 -22.71
C LEU A 524 18.64 -12.13 -23.29
N ASN A 525 19.67 -12.03 -22.45
CA ASN A 525 21.06 -12.20 -22.85
C ASN A 525 21.31 -13.62 -23.40
N ALA A 526 22.04 -13.74 -24.52
CA ALA A 526 22.29 -15.01 -25.22
C ALA A 526 22.91 -16.12 -24.33
N LYS A 527 23.62 -15.75 -23.26
CA LYS A 527 24.09 -16.67 -22.20
C LYS A 527 22.96 -17.53 -21.59
N TYR A 528 21.72 -17.03 -21.62
CA TYR A 528 20.53 -17.65 -21.04
C TYR A 528 19.56 -18.18 -22.11
N SER A 529 20.02 -18.40 -23.35
CA SER A 529 19.19 -18.86 -24.49
C SER A 529 18.47 -20.20 -24.27
N GLY A 530 18.87 -21.01 -23.29
CA GLY A 530 18.14 -22.21 -22.85
C GLY A 530 17.00 -21.94 -21.84
N SER A 531 16.72 -20.67 -21.52
CA SER A 531 15.64 -20.22 -20.63
C SER A 531 14.61 -19.38 -21.37
N GLN A 532 13.37 -19.36 -20.89
CA GLN A 532 12.38 -18.37 -21.30
C GLN A 532 12.39 -17.18 -20.32
N LEU A 533 12.45 -15.95 -20.84
CA LEU A 533 12.16 -14.75 -20.07
C LEU A 533 10.65 -14.51 -20.10
N ARG A 534 10.02 -14.41 -18.93
CA ARG A 534 8.63 -13.96 -18.78
C ARG A 534 8.61 -12.58 -18.12
N VAL A 535 7.85 -11.67 -18.72
CA VAL A 535 7.67 -10.28 -18.27
C VAL A 535 6.20 -10.09 -17.90
N VAL A 536 5.93 -9.60 -16.70
CA VAL A 536 4.58 -9.41 -16.16
C VAL A 536 4.43 -7.94 -15.74
N PRO A 537 3.61 -7.14 -16.43
CA PRO A 537 3.34 -5.76 -16.02
C PRO A 537 2.61 -5.74 -14.67
N LEU A 538 3.15 -5.03 -13.68
CA LEU A 538 2.55 -4.92 -12.34
C LEU A 538 1.67 -3.67 -12.20
N ASN A 539 0.58 -3.77 -11.43
CA ASN A 539 -0.25 -2.63 -11.08
C ASN A 539 0.33 -1.90 -9.86
N ASN A 540 1.46 -1.24 -10.08
CA ASN A 540 2.15 -0.44 -9.08
C ASN A 540 2.51 0.95 -9.61
N LEU A 541 2.85 1.85 -8.69
CA LEU A 541 3.39 3.15 -8.99
C LEU A 541 4.57 3.45 -8.07
N LYS A 542 5.67 3.91 -8.66
CA LYS A 542 6.78 4.58 -7.97
C LYS A 542 6.61 6.09 -8.16
N PHE A 543 6.74 6.87 -7.10
CA PHE A 543 6.40 8.30 -7.08
C PHE A 543 7.26 9.10 -6.09
N LEU A 544 7.35 10.41 -6.34
CA LEU A 544 7.87 11.38 -5.37
C LEU A 544 6.68 12.05 -4.67
N ALA A 545 6.47 11.75 -3.39
CA ALA A 545 5.41 12.33 -2.58
C ALA A 545 5.87 13.57 -1.81
N PHE A 546 4.97 14.51 -1.55
CA PHE A 546 5.20 15.71 -0.76
C PHE A 546 4.37 15.72 0.52
N ARG A 547 4.91 16.33 1.58
CA ARG A 547 4.22 16.61 2.84
C ARG A 547 3.30 17.82 2.67
N MET A 548 2.03 17.59 2.38
CA MET A 548 1.09 18.64 1.93
C MET A 548 0.74 19.65 3.03
N GLY A 549 0.77 20.94 2.71
CA GLY A 549 0.62 22.04 3.68
C GLY A 549 1.88 22.40 4.47
N ALA A 550 3.00 21.66 4.35
CA ALA A 550 4.29 22.09 4.89
C ALA A 550 5.02 23.00 3.90
N ALA A 551 5.32 24.23 4.29
CA ALA A 551 6.01 25.18 3.41
C ALA A 551 7.50 24.79 3.21
N PRO A 552 8.10 25.06 2.03
CA PRO A 552 7.47 25.63 0.83
C PRO A 552 6.85 24.56 -0.08
N TRP A 553 7.41 23.35 -0.11
CA TRP A 553 7.11 22.32 -1.10
C TRP A 553 5.68 21.77 -1.04
N GLY A 554 5.10 21.65 0.15
CA GLY A 554 3.72 21.22 0.38
C GLY A 554 2.68 22.33 0.20
N THR A 555 3.08 23.61 0.14
CA THR A 555 2.17 24.75 -0.04
C THR A 555 2.19 25.31 -1.46
N ASP A 556 3.33 25.23 -2.17
CA ASP A 556 3.51 25.80 -3.51
C ASP A 556 3.39 24.73 -4.61
N VAL A 557 2.31 24.82 -5.40
CA VAL A 557 2.04 23.92 -6.53
C VAL A 557 2.93 24.19 -7.75
N PHE A 558 3.45 25.40 -7.93
CA PHE A 558 4.38 25.73 -9.01
C PHE A 558 5.75 25.12 -8.74
N LEU A 559 6.20 25.08 -7.49
CA LEU A 559 7.41 24.33 -7.09
C LEU A 559 7.25 22.82 -7.38
N ARG A 560 6.14 22.20 -6.98
CA ARG A 560 5.87 20.78 -7.30
C ARG A 560 5.76 20.53 -8.81
N ARG A 561 5.14 21.45 -9.56
CA ARG A 561 5.09 21.37 -11.03
C ARG A 561 6.47 21.48 -11.67
N LYS A 562 7.34 22.39 -11.20
CA LYS A 562 8.73 22.50 -11.68
C LYS A 562 9.52 21.20 -11.46
N VAL A 563 9.32 20.52 -10.33
CA VAL A 563 9.88 19.18 -10.08
C VAL A 563 9.31 18.16 -11.09
N GLY A 564 7.98 18.16 -11.30
CA GLY A 564 7.31 17.19 -12.18
C GLY A 564 7.67 17.30 -13.67
N ASP A 565 7.80 18.53 -14.18
CA ASP A 565 8.21 18.83 -15.56
C ASP A 565 9.74 18.63 -15.76
N ALA A 566 10.56 18.65 -14.70
CA ALA A 566 12.01 18.45 -14.77
C ALA A 566 12.46 16.97 -14.81
N ILE A 567 11.56 16.02 -14.51
CA ILE A 567 11.89 14.60 -14.39
C ILE A 567 11.68 13.88 -15.73
N ASP A 568 12.78 13.45 -16.35
CA ASP A 568 12.78 12.57 -17.51
C ASP A 568 12.62 11.11 -17.07
N ARG A 569 11.39 10.63 -17.22
CA ARG A 569 10.95 9.27 -16.88
C ARG A 569 11.38 8.24 -17.93
N ALA A 570 11.60 8.65 -19.18
CA ALA A 570 12.10 7.76 -20.22
C ALA A 570 13.58 7.41 -19.97
N VAL A 571 14.38 8.37 -19.49
CA VAL A 571 15.74 8.13 -19.01
C VAL A 571 15.77 7.15 -17.83
N ILE A 572 14.84 7.24 -16.88
CA ILE A 572 14.72 6.28 -15.77
C ILE A 572 14.44 4.87 -16.31
N VAL A 573 13.40 4.71 -17.14
CA VAL A 573 12.99 3.44 -17.75
C VAL A 573 14.11 2.80 -18.59
N THR A 574 14.77 3.58 -19.45
CA THR A 574 15.80 3.05 -20.35
C THR A 574 17.10 2.73 -19.62
N ASN A 575 17.60 3.63 -18.75
CA ASN A 575 18.96 3.49 -18.21
C ASN A 575 19.04 2.63 -16.94
N LEU A 576 17.96 2.53 -16.16
CA LEU A 576 17.91 1.67 -14.98
C LEU A 576 17.24 0.32 -15.31
N PHE A 577 16.05 0.36 -15.93
CA PHE A 577 15.24 -0.84 -16.17
C PHE A 577 15.45 -1.48 -17.54
N ARG A 578 16.31 -0.94 -18.42
CA ARG A 578 16.50 -1.42 -19.81
C ARG A 578 15.18 -1.52 -20.60
N GLY A 579 14.22 -0.63 -20.34
CA GLY A 579 12.88 -0.68 -20.96
C GLY A 579 11.89 -1.62 -20.27
N GLN A 580 12.28 -2.39 -19.25
CA GLN A 580 11.40 -3.29 -18.49
C GLN A 580 10.57 -2.57 -17.41
N ALA A 581 10.13 -1.36 -17.73
CA ALA A 581 9.28 -0.51 -16.89
C ALA A 581 8.49 0.45 -17.78
N ARG A 582 7.36 0.97 -17.28
CA ARG A 582 6.49 1.93 -17.97
C ARG A 582 6.59 3.29 -17.28
N ALA A 583 7.01 4.32 -18.02
CA ALA A 583 7.01 5.69 -17.51
C ALA A 583 5.57 6.16 -17.19
N ALA A 584 5.36 6.65 -15.97
CA ALA A 584 4.03 6.98 -15.44
C ALA A 584 3.83 8.49 -15.29
N TYR A 585 2.71 8.99 -15.80
CA TYR A 585 2.35 10.41 -15.85
C TYR A 585 0.99 10.72 -15.19
N ALA A 586 0.30 9.70 -14.69
CA ALA A 586 -0.91 9.79 -13.88
C ALA A 586 -0.82 8.78 -12.72
N LEU A 587 -1.64 8.97 -11.67
CA LEU A 587 -1.68 8.06 -10.52
C LEU A 587 -2.21 6.67 -10.91
N ILE A 588 -3.34 6.63 -11.63
CA ILE A 588 -4.00 5.41 -12.08
C ILE A 588 -3.51 5.09 -13.51
N PRO A 589 -2.78 3.99 -13.74
CA PRO A 589 -2.23 3.64 -15.06
C PRO A 589 -3.28 3.59 -16.17
N GLN A 590 -4.47 3.07 -15.86
CA GLN A 590 -5.57 2.84 -16.80
C GLN A 590 -6.15 4.15 -17.37
N TRP A 591 -6.02 5.28 -16.67
CA TRP A 591 -6.59 6.58 -17.05
C TRP A 591 -5.52 7.60 -17.48
N GLU A 592 -4.30 7.17 -17.73
CA GLU A 592 -3.18 8.05 -18.12
C GLU A 592 -3.49 8.88 -19.38
N ALA A 593 -4.24 8.33 -20.35
CA ALA A 593 -4.69 9.05 -21.53
C ALA A 593 -5.81 10.07 -21.24
N GLU A 594 -6.72 9.77 -20.31
CA GLU A 594 -7.82 10.65 -19.90
C GLU A 594 -7.36 11.80 -18.99
N LEU A 595 -6.24 11.60 -18.27
CA LEU A 595 -5.70 12.54 -17.29
C LEU A 595 -4.49 13.34 -17.80
N ASN A 596 -3.80 12.89 -18.86
CA ASN A 596 -2.66 13.60 -19.46
C ASN A 596 -2.79 13.76 -21.00
N PRO A 597 -3.59 14.74 -21.48
CA PRO A 597 -3.75 15.01 -22.91
C PRO A 597 -2.48 15.53 -23.61
N ARG A 598 -1.36 15.76 -22.90
CA ARG A 598 -0.06 16.05 -23.54
C ARG A 598 0.50 14.85 -24.33
N LYS A 599 -0.06 13.64 -24.16
CA LYS A 599 0.27 12.43 -24.94
C LYS A 599 -0.64 12.18 -26.16
N THR A 600 -1.82 12.78 -26.26
CA THR A 600 -2.78 12.55 -27.37
C THR A 600 -2.58 13.51 -28.55
N ALA A 601 -1.47 14.26 -28.57
CA ALA A 601 -1.16 15.30 -29.56
C ALA A 601 0.28 15.18 -30.10
N LYS A 602 0.78 13.95 -30.23
CA LYS A 602 2.06 13.58 -30.86
C LYS A 602 1.95 12.24 -31.56
#